data_AF-A0A931ZJY6-F1
#
_entry.id   AF-A0A931ZJY6-F1
#
_cell.length_a   1.000
_cell.length_b   1.000
_cell.length_c   1.000
_cell.angle_alpha   90.00
_cell.angle_beta   90.00
_cell.angle_gamma   90.00
#
_symmetry.space_group_name_H-M   'P 1'
#
loop_
_entity.id
_entity.type
_entity.pdbx_description
1 polymer ?
#
loop_
_entity_poly.entity_id
_entity_poly.type
_entity_poly.pdbx_seq_one_letter_code
_entity_poly.pdbx_strand_id
1 'polypeptide(L)'
;MKIIIFIKRVCKLAFQASLIIFIIIITVINTPTFAQETIDSSKLHPAHPFYFLKTVRESLEMGSAQTTRVKYLRQLEFATRRLRETKTLILIDQNLIPPTLERYIAHLNTLPDKHKKTDEFAAILRDNLTIHLKVLEQVYQSAANARAKMAIRSAMNRVIQRADVPQEARLPICYLFNREASSSALNQIEQVVLKGRAKKCFSSLNDYTKL
;
A
#
# COMPACT_ATOMS: atom_id res chain seq x y z
N MET A 1 30.49 -8.96 -52.36
CA MET A 1 30.34 -9.84 -51.17
C MET A 1 30.66 -9.17 -49.82
N LYS A 2 31.67 -8.30 -49.72
CA LYS A 2 32.07 -7.65 -48.44
C LYS A 2 31.01 -6.71 -47.81
N ILE A 3 30.23 -6.00 -48.63
CA ILE A 3 29.21 -5.03 -48.17
C ILE A 3 28.06 -5.71 -47.40
N ILE A 4 27.60 -6.88 -47.87
CA ILE A 4 26.50 -7.62 -47.23
C ILE A 4 26.91 -8.15 -45.85
N ILE A 5 28.18 -8.56 -45.70
CA ILE A 5 28.73 -9.01 -44.42
C ILE A 5 28.82 -7.84 -43.43
N PHE A 6 29.18 -6.65 -43.90
CA PHE A 6 29.23 -5.44 -43.08
C PHE A 6 27.84 -5.04 -42.57
N ILE A 7 26.82 -5.00 -43.45
CA ILE A 7 25.44 -4.67 -43.07
C ILE A 7 24.89 -5.67 -42.04
N LYS A 8 25.11 -6.98 -42.22
CA LYS A 8 24.68 -7.99 -41.24
C LYS A 8 25.33 -7.80 -39.86
N ARG A 9 26.60 -7.40 -39.81
CA ARG A 9 27.30 -7.12 -38.55
C ARG A 9 26.76 -5.86 -37.85
N VAL A 10 26.49 -4.80 -38.62
CA VAL A 10 25.91 -3.55 -38.08
C VAL A 10 24.50 -3.78 -37.53
N CYS A 11 23.62 -4.49 -38.25
CA CYS A 11 22.29 -4.83 -37.73
C CYS A 11 22.33 -5.68 -36.47
N LYS A 12 23.24 -6.67 -36.39
CA LYS A 12 23.38 -7.52 -35.20
C LYS A 12 23.85 -6.72 -33.98
N LEU A 13 24.78 -5.78 -34.17
CA LEU A 13 25.25 -4.87 -33.12
C LEU A 13 24.15 -3.91 -32.66
N ALA A 14 23.40 -3.31 -33.59
CA ALA A 14 22.29 -2.43 -33.26
C ALA A 14 21.18 -3.16 -32.49
N PHE A 15 20.84 -4.38 -32.89
CA PHE A 15 19.87 -5.22 -32.18
C PHE A 15 20.36 -5.59 -30.76
N GLN A 16 21.63 -5.97 -30.63
CA GLN A 16 22.22 -6.27 -29.31
C GLN A 16 22.27 -5.04 -28.41
N ALA A 17 22.65 -3.87 -28.93
CA ALA A 17 22.65 -2.61 -28.18
C ALA A 17 21.23 -2.23 -27.71
N SER A 18 20.23 -2.37 -28.59
CA SER A 18 18.83 -2.14 -28.21
C SER A 18 18.34 -3.10 -27.13
N LEU A 19 18.74 -4.38 -27.18
CA LEU A 19 18.38 -5.38 -26.18
C LEU A 19 19.03 -5.06 -24.82
N ILE A 20 20.32 -4.67 -24.82
CA ILE A 20 21.05 -4.28 -23.61
C ILE A 20 20.42 -3.04 -22.98
N ILE A 21 20.11 -2.01 -23.77
CA ILE A 21 19.42 -0.81 -23.28
C ILE A 21 18.06 -1.17 -22.68
N PHE A 22 17.29 -2.04 -23.33
CA PHE A 22 16.00 -2.51 -22.81
C PHE A 22 16.15 -3.24 -21.47
N ILE A 23 17.16 -4.11 -21.34
CA ILE A 23 17.46 -4.82 -20.08
C ILE A 23 17.88 -3.84 -18.97
N ILE A 24 18.74 -2.86 -19.28
CA ILE A 24 19.17 -1.84 -18.30
C ILE A 24 17.98 -0.98 -17.84
N ILE A 25 17.09 -0.59 -18.75
CA ILE A 25 15.86 0.14 -18.39
C ILE A 25 14.99 -0.71 -17.46
N ILE A 26 14.83 -2.01 -17.72
CA ILE A 26 14.08 -2.92 -16.87
C ILE A 26 14.72 -3.04 -15.47
N THR A 27 16.04 -3.14 -15.37
CA THR A 27 16.70 -3.34 -14.07
C THR A 27 16.71 -2.06 -13.23
N VAL A 28 16.95 -0.89 -13.83
CA VAL A 28 16.95 0.41 -13.13
C VAL A 28 15.56 0.80 -12.62
N ILE A 29 14.49 0.44 -13.34
CA ILE A 29 13.11 0.75 -12.91
C ILE A 29 12.63 -0.17 -11.76
N ASN A 30 13.31 -1.30 -11.53
CA ASN A 30 12.87 -2.34 -10.58
C ASN A 30 13.54 -2.29 -9.20
N THR A 31 14.35 -1.25 -8.90
CA THR A 31 14.85 -1.07 -7.53
C THR A 31 13.65 -0.88 -6.60
N PRO A 32 13.48 -1.72 -5.55
CA PRO A 32 12.39 -1.57 -4.62
C PRO A 32 12.58 -0.25 -3.86
N THR A 33 11.78 0.76 -4.21
CA THR A 33 11.68 1.97 -3.40
C THR A 33 10.81 1.63 -2.20
N PHE A 34 11.45 1.30 -1.08
CA PHE A 34 10.77 1.21 0.21
C PHE A 34 10.20 2.58 0.57
N ALA A 35 9.19 2.60 1.43
CA ALA A 35 8.61 3.85 1.90
C ALA A 35 9.69 4.71 2.57
N GLN A 36 10.11 5.79 1.89
CA GLN A 36 10.72 6.95 2.53
C GLN A 36 9.72 7.45 3.60
N GLU A 37 10.17 8.25 4.57
CA GLU A 37 9.35 8.76 5.70
C GLU A 37 7.99 9.35 5.31
N THR A 38 7.78 9.68 4.02
CA THR A 38 6.49 10.04 3.44
C THR A 38 6.15 9.20 2.21
N ILE A 39 4.86 8.84 2.08
CA ILE A 39 4.31 8.22 0.87
C ILE A 39 3.93 9.34 -0.12
N ASP A 40 4.64 9.40 -1.25
CA ASP A 40 4.40 10.40 -2.30
C ASP A 40 3.09 10.16 -3.09
N SER A 41 2.66 11.17 -3.86
CA SER A 41 1.54 11.03 -4.80
C SER A 41 1.89 10.11 -5.98
N SER A 42 0.87 9.44 -6.55
CA SER A 42 1.03 8.55 -7.70
C SER A 42 0.74 9.27 -9.01
N LYS A 43 1.65 9.15 -9.99
CA LYS A 43 1.45 9.65 -11.35
C LYS A 43 0.38 8.86 -12.12
N LEU A 44 0.32 7.55 -11.89
CA LEU A 44 -0.66 6.66 -12.52
C LEU A 44 -1.64 6.16 -11.46
N HIS A 45 -2.86 6.70 -11.49
CA HIS A 45 -3.94 6.47 -10.54
C HIS A 45 -5.20 5.90 -11.22
N PRO A 46 -6.18 5.36 -10.47
CA PRO A 46 -7.35 4.69 -11.04
C PRO A 46 -8.19 5.51 -12.02
N ALA A 47 -8.25 6.84 -11.87
CA ALA A 47 -8.94 7.71 -12.83
C ALA A 47 -8.24 7.83 -14.21
N HIS A 48 -7.03 7.29 -14.38
CA HIS A 48 -6.29 7.37 -15.63
C HIS A 48 -6.72 6.26 -16.61
N PRO A 49 -6.96 6.53 -17.91
CA PRO A 49 -7.44 5.52 -18.87
C PRO A 49 -6.48 4.32 -19.02
N PHE A 50 -5.16 4.57 -18.97
CA PHE A 50 -4.15 3.51 -19.01
C PHE A 50 -3.86 2.84 -17.65
N TYR A 51 -4.71 3.01 -16.64
CA TYR A 51 -4.48 2.39 -15.32
C TYR A 51 -4.47 0.85 -15.38
N PHE A 52 -5.16 0.23 -16.34
CA PHE A 52 -5.12 -1.22 -16.54
C PHE A 52 -3.69 -1.77 -16.76
N LEU A 53 -2.79 -0.98 -17.36
CA LEU A 53 -1.39 -1.34 -17.55
C LEU A 53 -0.69 -1.59 -16.21
N LYS A 54 -1.13 -0.93 -15.15
CA LYS A 54 -0.61 -1.13 -13.80
C LYS A 54 -0.94 -2.52 -13.27
N THR A 55 -2.16 -2.99 -13.50
CA THR A 55 -2.57 -4.37 -13.16
C THR A 55 -1.73 -5.39 -13.93
N VAL A 56 -1.52 -5.18 -15.23
CA VAL A 56 -0.67 -6.07 -16.06
C VAL A 56 0.75 -6.10 -15.51
N ARG A 57 1.32 -4.93 -15.20
CA ARG A 57 2.66 -4.80 -14.61
C ARG A 57 2.76 -5.52 -13.27
N GLU A 58 1.77 -5.37 -12.39
CA GLU A 58 1.74 -6.05 -11.08
C GLU A 58 1.69 -7.57 -11.24
N SER A 59 0.92 -8.09 -12.20
CA SER A 59 0.90 -9.53 -12.51
C SER A 59 2.26 -10.03 -13.00
N LEU A 60 2.95 -9.28 -13.87
CA LEU A 60 4.29 -9.63 -14.35
C LEU A 60 5.34 -9.58 -13.22
N GLU A 61 5.31 -8.52 -12.40
CA GLU A 61 6.20 -8.37 -11.24
C GLU A 61 5.99 -9.52 -10.24
N MET A 62 4.74 -9.92 -9.99
CA MET A 62 4.44 -11.06 -9.12
C MET A 62 4.87 -12.40 -9.72
N GLY A 63 4.67 -12.59 -11.03
CA GLY A 63 5.14 -13.78 -11.74
C GLY A 63 6.66 -13.94 -11.74
N SER A 64 7.40 -12.82 -11.73
CA SER A 64 8.86 -12.80 -11.65
C SER A 64 9.42 -13.06 -10.25
N ALA A 65 8.59 -12.98 -9.20
CA ALA A 65 9.03 -13.16 -7.82
C ALA A 65 9.24 -14.65 -7.51
N GLN A 66 10.50 -15.09 -7.50
CA GLN A 66 10.86 -16.50 -7.37
C GLN A 66 10.70 -17.06 -5.94
N THR A 67 10.89 -16.25 -4.91
CA THR A 67 10.85 -16.70 -3.51
C THR A 67 9.65 -16.13 -2.77
N THR A 68 9.17 -16.84 -1.74
CA THR A 68 8.07 -16.38 -0.88
C THR A 68 8.36 -15.03 -0.23
N ARG A 69 9.60 -14.82 0.23
CA ARG A 69 10.05 -13.53 0.78
C ARG A 69 9.90 -12.40 -0.24
N VAL A 70 10.35 -12.61 -1.49
CA VAL A 70 10.22 -11.59 -2.54
C VAL A 70 8.75 -11.35 -2.88
N LYS A 71 7.91 -12.39 -2.92
CA LYS A 71 6.47 -12.24 -3.11
C LYS A 71 5.85 -11.36 -2.02
N TYR A 72 6.17 -11.58 -0.76
CA TYR A 72 5.69 -10.75 0.34
C TYR A 72 6.17 -9.30 0.25
N LEU A 73 7.44 -9.08 -0.09
CA LEU A 73 7.94 -7.72 -0.33
C LEU A 73 7.19 -7.04 -1.48
N ARG A 74 6.88 -7.76 -2.57
CA ARG A 74 6.08 -7.22 -3.68
C ARG A 74 4.64 -6.89 -3.27
N GLN A 75 4.00 -7.75 -2.48
CA GLN A 75 2.65 -7.48 -1.96
C GLN A 75 2.63 -6.23 -1.07
N LEU A 76 3.63 -6.06 -0.20
CA LEU A 76 3.78 -4.86 0.63
C LEU A 76 4.03 -3.60 -0.22
N GLU A 77 4.82 -3.73 -1.29
CA GLU A 77 5.04 -2.64 -2.25
C GLU A 77 3.74 -2.27 -2.98
N PHE A 78 2.94 -3.25 -3.42
CA PHE A 78 1.66 -3.01 -4.07
C PHE A 78 0.67 -2.33 -3.12
N ALA A 79 0.61 -2.76 -1.86
CA ALA A 79 -0.16 -2.08 -0.83
C ALA A 79 0.27 -0.60 -0.69
N THR A 80 1.57 -0.34 -0.61
CA THR A 80 2.13 1.02 -0.56
C THR A 80 1.75 1.85 -1.79
N ARG A 81 1.81 1.26 -3.00
CA ARG A 81 1.39 1.92 -4.26
C ARG A 81 -0.10 2.29 -4.24
N ARG A 82 -0.96 1.42 -3.70
CA ARG A 82 -2.40 1.74 -3.53
C ARG A 82 -2.61 2.91 -2.58
N LEU A 83 -1.82 3.04 -1.50
CA LEU A 83 -1.90 4.23 -0.63
C LEU A 83 -1.43 5.52 -1.32
N ARG A 84 -0.38 5.47 -2.15
CA ARG A 84 0.04 6.61 -3.00
C ARG A 84 -1.11 7.08 -3.90
N GLU A 85 -1.82 6.13 -4.50
CA GLU A 85 -3.00 6.41 -5.33
C GLU A 85 -4.12 7.02 -4.51
N THR A 86 -4.46 6.45 -3.35
CA THR A 86 -5.48 7.00 -2.46
C THR A 86 -5.19 8.46 -2.10
N LYS A 87 -3.93 8.78 -1.75
CA LYS A 87 -3.51 10.16 -1.45
C LYS A 87 -3.74 11.10 -2.63
N THR A 88 -3.50 10.62 -3.85
CA THR A 88 -3.70 11.39 -5.08
C THR A 88 -5.19 11.60 -5.38
N LEU A 89 -6.00 10.56 -5.15
CA LEU A 89 -7.45 10.57 -5.40
C LEU A 89 -8.21 11.56 -4.50
N ILE A 90 -7.62 12.00 -3.38
CA ILE A 90 -8.21 13.06 -2.55
C ILE A 90 -8.48 14.34 -3.36
N LEU A 91 -7.59 14.67 -4.30
CA LEU A 91 -7.67 15.88 -5.12
C LEU A 91 -8.33 15.65 -6.49
N ILE A 92 -8.48 14.40 -6.92
CA ILE A 92 -8.93 14.05 -8.28
C ILE A 92 -10.36 13.50 -8.26
N ASP A 93 -10.56 12.34 -7.64
CA ASP A 93 -11.87 11.69 -7.55
C ASP A 93 -11.94 10.79 -6.31
N GLN A 94 -12.59 11.31 -5.28
CA GLN A 94 -12.74 10.61 -4.00
C GLN A 94 -13.66 9.39 -4.10
N ASN A 95 -14.45 9.23 -5.17
CA ASN A 95 -15.30 8.05 -5.36
C ASN A 95 -14.48 6.79 -5.67
N LEU A 96 -13.24 6.95 -6.12
CA LEU A 96 -12.31 5.87 -6.40
C LEU A 96 -11.50 5.44 -5.17
N ILE A 97 -11.58 6.18 -4.05
CA ILE A 97 -10.87 5.82 -2.81
C ILE A 97 -11.34 4.46 -2.26
N PRO A 98 -12.65 4.16 -2.12
CA PRO A 98 -13.10 2.87 -1.63
C PRO A 98 -12.56 1.66 -2.41
N PRO A 99 -12.70 1.56 -3.75
CA PRO A 99 -12.16 0.41 -4.48
C PRO A 99 -10.63 0.34 -4.45
N THR A 100 -9.93 1.48 -4.36
CA THR A 100 -8.46 1.51 -4.21
C THR A 100 -8.03 0.95 -2.86
N LEU A 101 -8.74 1.31 -1.78
CA LEU A 101 -8.48 0.80 -0.44
C LEU A 101 -8.84 -0.67 -0.26
N GLU A 102 -9.84 -1.19 -0.97
CA GLU A 102 -10.10 -2.63 -0.96
C GLU A 102 -8.94 -3.42 -1.59
N ARG A 103 -8.36 -2.93 -2.68
CA ARG A 103 -7.14 -3.54 -3.26
C ARG A 103 -5.96 -3.44 -2.31
N TYR A 104 -5.79 -2.30 -1.63
CA TYR A 104 -4.77 -2.13 -0.60
C TYR A 104 -4.89 -3.23 0.48
N ILE A 105 -6.08 -3.44 1.05
CA ILE A 105 -6.22 -4.47 2.07
C ILE A 105 -6.11 -5.88 1.47
N ALA A 106 -6.57 -6.11 0.24
CA ALA A 106 -6.36 -7.39 -0.43
C ALA A 106 -4.88 -7.78 -0.47
N HIS A 107 -3.98 -6.84 -0.81
CA HIS A 107 -2.54 -7.08 -0.76
C HIS A 107 -2.04 -7.37 0.66
N LEU A 108 -2.45 -6.60 1.67
CA LEU A 108 -2.06 -6.86 3.06
C LEU A 108 -2.55 -8.21 3.59
N ASN A 109 -3.75 -8.64 3.18
CA ASN A 109 -4.30 -9.94 3.57
C ASN A 109 -3.51 -11.14 3.02
N THR A 110 -2.68 -10.94 1.99
CA THR A 110 -1.76 -11.98 1.51
C THR A 110 -0.49 -12.13 2.34
N LEU A 111 -0.20 -11.14 3.19
CA LEU A 111 0.98 -11.13 4.06
C LEU A 111 0.67 -11.90 5.36
N PRO A 112 1.64 -12.65 5.89
CA PRO A 112 1.49 -13.23 7.23
C PRO A 112 1.25 -12.13 8.26
N ASP A 113 0.53 -12.45 9.32
CA ASP A 113 0.27 -11.56 10.45
C ASP A 113 1.11 -11.94 11.69
N LYS A 114 1.62 -13.19 11.73
CA LYS A 114 2.44 -13.73 12.81
C LYS A 114 3.85 -13.99 12.32
N HIS A 115 4.79 -13.26 12.89
CA HIS A 115 6.21 -13.41 12.59
C HIS A 115 7.02 -13.77 13.84
N LYS A 116 8.15 -14.44 13.64
CA LYS A 116 9.15 -14.62 14.69
C LYS A 116 9.84 -13.28 14.95
N LYS A 117 10.19 -12.98 16.20
CA LYS A 117 10.85 -11.70 16.59
C LYS A 117 12.16 -11.43 15.84
N THR A 118 12.81 -12.45 15.29
CA THR A 118 14.09 -12.36 14.55
C THR A 118 13.91 -12.27 13.03
N ASP A 119 12.68 -12.24 12.52
CA ASP A 119 12.41 -12.17 11.08
C ASP A 119 12.61 -10.73 10.56
N GLU A 120 13.63 -10.54 9.72
CA GLU A 120 13.94 -9.25 9.07
C GLU A 120 12.72 -8.69 8.30
N PHE A 121 11.94 -9.56 7.65
CA PHE A 121 10.75 -9.13 6.93
C PHE A 121 9.68 -8.58 7.89
N ALA A 122 9.60 -9.10 9.11
CA ALA A 122 8.67 -8.62 10.11
C ALA A 122 8.98 -7.18 10.55
N ALA A 123 10.26 -6.84 10.68
CA ALA A 123 10.68 -5.47 10.98
C ALA A 123 10.27 -4.53 9.83
N ILE A 124 10.57 -4.90 8.59
CA ILE A 124 10.17 -4.13 7.39
C ILE A 124 8.65 -3.94 7.34
N LEU A 125 7.88 -5.00 7.61
CA LEU A 125 6.43 -4.97 7.58
C LEU A 125 5.87 -4.04 8.66
N ARG A 126 6.36 -4.15 9.90
CA ARG A 126 5.97 -3.30 11.03
C ARG A 126 6.20 -1.82 10.74
N ASP A 127 7.37 -1.49 10.21
CA ASP A 127 7.75 -0.11 9.92
C ASP A 127 6.87 0.46 8.79
N ASN A 128 6.62 -0.33 7.74
CA ASN A 128 5.70 0.06 6.66
C ASN A 128 4.26 0.22 7.14
N LEU A 129 3.73 -0.68 7.97
CA LEU A 129 2.36 -0.57 8.49
C LEU A 129 2.18 0.67 9.37
N THR A 130 3.21 1.04 10.13
CA THR A 130 3.23 2.30 10.90
C THR A 130 3.12 3.52 9.97
N ILE A 131 3.88 3.54 8.88
CA ILE A 131 3.79 4.60 7.87
C ILE A 131 2.42 4.59 7.19
N HIS A 132 1.90 3.41 6.85
CA HIS A 132 0.60 3.26 6.21
C HIS A 132 -0.53 3.83 7.05
N LEU A 133 -0.52 3.58 8.37
CA LEU A 133 -1.51 4.15 9.30
C LEU A 133 -1.44 5.67 9.36
N LYS A 134 -0.23 6.26 9.43
CA LYS A 134 -0.04 7.72 9.38
C LYS A 134 -0.61 8.31 8.09
N VAL A 135 -0.38 7.66 6.95
CA VAL A 135 -0.88 8.12 5.65
C VAL A 135 -2.39 7.99 5.56
N LEU A 136 -2.98 6.90 6.05
CA LEU A 136 -4.43 6.74 6.12
C LEU A 136 -5.06 7.82 7.01
N GLU A 137 -4.44 8.17 8.13
CA GLU A 137 -4.90 9.25 8.99
C GLU A 137 -4.84 10.62 8.29
N GLN A 138 -3.74 10.94 7.60
CA GLN A 138 -3.61 12.17 6.81
C GLN A 138 -4.66 12.27 5.70
N VAL A 139 -4.86 11.18 4.96
CA VAL A 139 -5.87 11.07 3.90
C VAL A 139 -7.28 11.22 4.49
N TYR A 140 -7.53 10.65 5.68
CA TYR A 140 -8.80 10.81 6.39
C TYR A 140 -9.10 12.28 6.74
N GLN A 141 -8.11 13.01 7.26
CA GLN A 141 -8.28 14.43 7.58
C GLN A 141 -8.54 15.28 6.33
N SER A 142 -7.96 14.88 5.19
CA SER A 142 -8.09 15.61 3.92
C SER A 142 -9.34 15.25 3.10
N ALA A 143 -10.00 14.14 3.42
CA ALA A 143 -11.18 13.68 2.69
C ALA A 143 -12.40 14.54 3.02
N ALA A 144 -13.16 14.92 2.00
CA ALA A 144 -14.44 15.64 2.17
C ALA A 144 -15.64 14.70 2.01
N ASN A 145 -15.50 13.67 1.17
CA ASN A 145 -16.55 12.72 0.86
C ASN A 145 -16.77 11.72 2.01
N ALA A 146 -18.02 11.59 2.47
CA ALA A 146 -18.40 10.70 3.57
C ALA A 146 -18.11 9.22 3.27
N ARG A 147 -18.35 8.76 2.04
CA ARG A 147 -18.05 7.40 1.59
C ARG A 147 -16.55 7.13 1.61
N ALA A 148 -15.74 8.09 1.18
CA ALA A 148 -14.28 8.00 1.28
C ALA A 148 -13.82 7.93 2.75
N LYS A 149 -14.31 8.83 3.62
CA LYS A 149 -14.03 8.79 5.06
C LYS A 149 -14.40 7.45 5.70
N MET A 150 -15.54 6.87 5.33
CA MET A 150 -15.96 5.54 5.81
C MET A 150 -14.99 4.44 5.35
N ALA A 151 -14.60 4.44 4.08
CA ALA A 151 -13.65 3.46 3.56
C ALA A 151 -12.27 3.58 4.24
N ILE A 152 -11.79 4.80 4.48
CA ILE A 152 -10.52 5.05 5.17
C ILE A 152 -10.61 4.58 6.64
N ARG A 153 -11.70 4.87 7.36
CA ARG A 153 -11.96 4.33 8.72
C ARG A 153 -11.95 2.80 8.73
N SER A 154 -12.56 2.17 7.73
CA SER A 154 -12.57 0.72 7.59
C SER A 154 -11.17 0.15 7.37
N ALA A 155 -10.39 0.75 6.47
CA ALA A 155 -9.02 0.36 6.19
C ALA A 155 -8.12 0.50 7.44
N MET A 156 -8.17 1.65 8.13
CA MET A 156 -7.43 1.85 9.39
C MET A 156 -7.77 0.77 10.41
N ASN A 157 -9.07 0.47 10.60
CA ASN A 157 -9.52 -0.58 11.52
C ASN A 157 -8.99 -1.97 11.14
N ARG A 158 -8.94 -2.32 9.85
CA ARG A 158 -8.40 -3.62 9.40
C ARG A 158 -6.90 -3.71 9.64
N VAL A 159 -6.15 -2.62 9.45
CA VAL A 159 -4.70 -2.59 9.68
C VAL A 159 -4.37 -2.74 11.16
N ILE A 160 -4.97 -1.94 12.05
CA ILE A 160 -4.67 -2.01 13.50
C ILE A 160 -5.03 -3.34 14.16
N GLN A 161 -5.88 -4.16 13.53
CA GLN A 161 -6.25 -5.49 14.02
C GLN A 161 -5.18 -6.55 13.73
N ARG A 162 -4.18 -6.25 12.88
CA ARG A 162 -3.09 -7.17 12.60
C ARG A 162 -2.11 -7.22 13.77
N ALA A 163 -1.56 -8.41 14.05
CA ALA A 163 -0.70 -8.64 15.20
C ALA A 163 0.69 -7.98 15.08
N ASP A 164 1.14 -7.72 13.85
CA ASP A 164 2.42 -7.09 13.48
C ASP A 164 2.43 -5.56 13.63
N VAL A 165 1.28 -4.92 13.83
CA VAL A 165 1.21 -3.47 14.06
C VAL A 165 1.60 -3.16 15.51
N PRO A 166 2.60 -2.27 15.73
CA PRO A 166 3.07 -1.96 17.06
C PRO A 166 2.06 -1.07 17.81
N GLN A 167 2.08 -1.11 19.13
CA GLN A 167 1.06 -0.45 19.97
C GLN A 167 1.04 1.06 19.78
N GLU A 168 2.22 1.66 19.71
CA GLU A 168 2.43 3.09 19.49
C GLU A 168 1.78 3.57 18.19
N ALA A 169 1.70 2.72 17.17
CA ALA A 169 1.05 3.04 15.90
C ALA A 169 -0.49 2.85 15.96
N ARG A 170 -1.00 1.99 16.84
CA ARG A 170 -2.46 1.78 17.03
C ARG A 170 -3.11 2.92 17.80
N LEU A 171 -2.42 3.45 18.79
CA LEU A 171 -2.97 4.40 19.76
C LEU A 171 -3.62 5.65 19.11
N PRO A 172 -2.99 6.34 18.14
CA PRO A 172 -3.61 7.50 17.47
C PRO A 172 -4.94 7.14 16.81
N ILE A 173 -5.02 5.95 16.20
CA ILE A 173 -6.23 5.47 15.53
C ILE A 173 -7.33 5.14 16.55
N CYS A 174 -6.98 4.56 17.70
CA CYS A 174 -7.95 4.32 18.78
C CYS A 174 -8.58 5.65 19.24
N TYR A 175 -7.76 6.69 19.45
CA TYR A 175 -8.24 8.02 19.82
C TYR A 175 -9.08 8.67 18.73
N LEU A 176 -8.68 8.54 17.46
CA LEU A 176 -9.45 9.02 16.32
C LEU A 176 -10.85 8.39 16.32
N PHE A 177 -10.96 7.07 16.46
CA PHE A 177 -12.26 6.40 16.51
C PHE A 177 -13.11 6.82 17.72
N ASN A 178 -12.49 7.01 18.88
CA ASN A 178 -13.20 7.48 20.06
C ASN A 178 -13.75 8.90 19.87
N ARG A 179 -12.94 9.81 19.32
CA ARG A 179 -13.35 11.19 19.02
C ARG A 179 -14.49 11.23 18.01
N GLU A 180 -14.35 10.50 16.91
CA GLU A 180 -15.36 10.44 15.85
C GLU A 180 -16.67 9.81 16.34
N ALA A 181 -16.62 8.84 17.25
CA ALA A 181 -17.83 8.24 17.83
C ALA A 181 -18.70 9.25 18.61
N SER A 182 -18.14 10.38 19.04
CA SER A 182 -18.87 11.48 19.68
C SER A 182 -19.30 12.58 18.71
N SER A 183 -19.01 12.44 17.42
CA SER A 183 -19.34 13.45 16.41
C SER A 183 -20.82 13.42 16.06
N SER A 184 -21.47 14.59 16.13
CA SER A 184 -22.85 14.80 15.67
C SER A 184 -23.01 14.66 14.16
N ALA A 185 -21.90 14.67 13.40
CA ALA A 185 -21.92 14.50 11.95
C ALA A 185 -22.15 13.04 11.52
N LEU A 186 -22.06 12.07 12.44
CA LEU A 186 -22.31 10.65 12.17
C LEU A 186 -23.70 10.23 12.61
N ASN A 187 -24.27 9.24 11.92
CA ASN A 187 -25.52 8.63 12.36
C ASN A 187 -25.31 7.74 13.61
N GLN A 188 -26.39 7.42 14.33
CA GLN A 188 -26.32 6.64 15.57
C GLN A 188 -25.65 5.27 15.40
N ILE A 189 -25.89 4.60 14.27
CA ILE A 189 -25.29 3.28 13.98
C ILE A 189 -23.78 3.41 13.82
N GLU A 190 -23.31 4.40 13.06
CA GLU A 190 -21.90 4.67 12.87
C GLU A 190 -21.20 5.04 14.19
N GLN A 191 -21.85 5.85 15.02
CA GLN A 191 -21.33 6.20 16.35
C GLN A 191 -21.14 4.95 17.22
N VAL A 192 -22.15 4.06 17.26
CA VAL A 192 -22.09 2.80 18.02
C VAL A 192 -20.96 1.89 17.49
N VAL A 193 -20.86 1.74 16.17
CA VAL A 193 -19.81 0.92 15.54
C VAL A 193 -18.43 1.47 15.85
N LEU A 194 -18.22 2.79 15.75
CA LEU A 194 -16.93 3.41 16.08
C LEU A 194 -16.60 3.31 17.56
N LYS A 195 -17.57 3.51 18.45
CA LYS A 195 -17.37 3.34 19.90
C LYS A 195 -16.97 1.90 20.24
N GLY A 196 -17.60 0.92 19.63
CA GLY A 196 -17.23 -0.50 19.76
C GLY A 196 -15.82 -0.79 19.27
N ARG A 197 -15.44 -0.24 18.09
CA ARG A 197 -14.08 -0.37 17.55
C ARG A 197 -13.03 0.30 18.45
N ALA A 198 -13.30 1.50 18.94
CA ALA A 198 -12.42 2.21 19.86
C ALA A 198 -12.20 1.41 21.16
N LYS A 199 -13.28 0.91 21.77
CA LYS A 199 -13.19 0.05 22.96
C LYS A 199 -12.33 -1.18 22.72
N LYS A 200 -12.58 -1.91 21.61
CA LYS A 200 -11.77 -3.09 21.25
C LYS A 200 -10.29 -2.73 21.02
N CYS A 201 -10.03 -1.58 20.39
CA CYS A 201 -8.69 -1.05 20.17
C CYS A 201 -7.95 -0.83 21.50
N PHE A 202 -8.55 -0.11 22.45
CA PHE A 202 -7.96 0.12 23.77
C PHE A 202 -7.79 -1.15 24.60
N SER A 203 -8.75 -2.08 24.57
CA SER A 203 -8.60 -3.38 25.24
C SER A 203 -7.39 -4.14 24.71
N SER A 204 -7.19 -4.15 23.38
CA SER A 204 -6.03 -4.79 22.77
C SER A 204 -4.68 -4.14 23.11
N LEU A 205 -4.66 -2.94 23.70
CA LEU A 205 -3.42 -2.32 24.19
C LEU A 205 -3.13 -2.76 25.63
N ASN A 206 -4.17 -2.86 26.46
CA ASN A 206 -4.05 -3.24 27.88
C ASN A 206 -3.70 -4.72 28.09
N ASP A 207 -4.05 -5.60 27.16
CA ASP A 207 -3.73 -7.04 27.28
C ASP A 207 -2.24 -7.34 27.07
N TYR A 208 -1.51 -6.44 26.41
CA TYR A 208 -0.09 -6.62 26.15
C TYR A 208 0.82 -6.01 27.22
N THR A 209 0.32 -5.11 28.08
CA THR A 209 1.08 -4.62 29.24
C THR A 209 1.10 -5.60 30.41
N LYS A 210 0.35 -6.71 30.31
CA LYS A 210 0.31 -7.80 31.29
C LYS A 210 1.21 -9.00 30.93
N LEU A 211 1.90 -8.94 29.80
CA LEU A 211 2.88 -9.93 29.32
C LEU A 211 4.29 -9.38 29.44
#